data_AF-A0ABD0YQZ9-F1
#
_entry.id   AF-A0ABD0YQZ9-F1
#
_cell.length_a   1.000
_cell.length_b   1.000
_cell.length_c   1.000
_cell.angle_alpha   90.00
_cell.angle_beta   90.00
_cell.angle_gamma   90.00
#
_symmetry.space_group_name_H-M   'P 1'
#
loop_
_entity.id
_entity.type
_entity.pdbx_description
1 polymer ?
#
loop_
_entity_poly.entity_id
_entity_poly.type
_entity_poly.pdbx_seq_one_letter_code
_entity_poly.pdbx_strand_id
1 'polypeptide(L)'
;MLGHQRGRIAEEEPLMSAPELMLLTSYLMADSAKQDYHCLHRVACQEPAKAKQYLAAAKILLRAGKMFEPVLPYDSKYERLVEDMQEAVDFGTKYGTCGQKYTCSENRKSK
;
A
#
# COMPACT_ATOMS: atom_id res chain seq x y z
N MET A 1 28.59 30.03 -28.21
CA MET A 1 27.54 28.99 -28.10
C MET A 1 27.98 28.00 -27.03
N LEU A 2 27.14 27.76 -26.01
CA LEU A 2 26.97 26.50 -25.25
C LEU A 2 26.23 26.84 -23.94
N GLY A 3 24.90 26.89 -24.05
CA GLY A 3 24.01 27.00 -22.90
C GLY A 3 23.89 25.64 -22.20
N HIS A 4 24.28 25.60 -20.93
CA HIS A 4 24.17 24.41 -20.09
C HIS A 4 22.84 24.47 -19.34
N GLN A 5 21.78 23.88 -19.90
CA GLN A 5 20.52 23.69 -19.18
C GLN A 5 20.69 22.54 -18.19
N ARG A 6 20.96 22.87 -16.92
CA ARG A 6 20.79 21.96 -15.79
C ARG A 6 19.29 21.69 -15.66
N GLY A 7 18.87 20.49 -16.06
CA GLY A 7 17.51 20.01 -15.82
C GLY A 7 17.20 20.10 -14.33
N ARG A 8 16.14 20.85 -13.99
CA ARG A 8 15.55 20.79 -12.65
C ARG A 8 15.01 19.38 -12.46
N ILE A 9 15.65 18.60 -11.60
CA ILE A 9 14.98 17.48 -10.96
C ILE A 9 13.92 18.17 -10.10
N ALA A 10 12.64 17.94 -10.41
CA ALA A 10 11.56 18.39 -9.55
C ALA A 10 11.84 17.81 -8.16
N GLU A 11 11.96 18.64 -7.15
CA GLU A 11 11.94 18.15 -5.77
C GLU A 11 10.52 17.62 -5.56
N GLU A 12 10.38 16.32 -5.77
CA GLU A 12 9.18 15.57 -5.45
C GLU A 12 9.11 15.59 -3.93
N GLU A 13 8.40 16.57 -3.36
CA GLU A 13 8.05 16.57 -1.94
C GLU A 13 7.53 15.15 -1.62
N PRO A 14 8.23 14.39 -0.77
CA PRO A 14 7.89 13.00 -0.55
C PRO A 14 6.44 12.95 -0.03
N LEU A 15 5.59 12.17 -0.71
CA LEU A 15 4.17 11.98 -0.41
C LEU A 15 3.88 11.78 1.09
N MET A 16 4.87 11.26 1.81
CA MET A 16 4.94 11.10 3.25
C MET A 16 6.41 10.93 3.66
N SER A 17 6.79 11.43 4.83
CA SER A 17 8.15 11.27 5.35
C SER A 17 8.44 9.81 5.70
N ALA A 18 9.72 9.40 5.65
CA ALA A 18 10.13 8.05 6.05
C ALA A 18 9.59 7.59 7.42
N PRO A 19 9.58 8.43 8.49
CA PRO A 19 8.98 8.02 9.76
C PRO A 19 7.45 7.84 9.69
N GLU A 20 6.73 8.64 8.90
CA GLU A 20 5.29 8.46 8.69
C GLU A 20 4.98 7.17 7.94
N LEU A 21 5.79 6.84 6.93
CA LEU A 21 5.69 5.57 6.22
C LEU A 21 5.98 4.38 7.15
N MET A 22 7.00 4.47 8.00
CA MET A 22 7.31 3.43 8.99
C MET A 22 6.20 3.27 10.03
N LEU A 23 5.64 4.38 10.52
CA LEU A 23 4.54 4.33 11.47
C LEU A 23 3.30 3.70 10.84
N LEU A 24 2.92 4.13 9.63
CA LEU A 24 1.79 3.58 8.90
C LEU A 24 1.99 2.09 8.62
N THR A 25 3.16 1.69 8.10
CA THR A 25 3.45 0.27 7.84
C THR A 25 3.47 -0.55 9.12
N SER A 26 4.00 -0.05 10.23
CA SER A 26 3.96 -0.75 11.53
C SER A 26 2.52 -0.99 12.01
N TYR A 27 1.64 -0.01 11.84
CA TYR A 27 0.22 -0.13 12.17
C TYR A 27 -0.47 -1.18 11.31
N LEU A 28 -0.20 -1.20 10.00
CA LEU A 28 -0.74 -2.18 9.05
C LEU A 28 -0.22 -3.60 9.32
N MET A 29 1.07 -3.73 9.66
CA MET A 29 1.69 -5.00 10.00
C MET A 29 1.18 -5.55 11.34
N ALA A 30 0.87 -4.69 12.32
CA ALA A 30 0.30 -5.12 13.59
C ALA A 30 -1.08 -5.80 13.41
N ASP A 31 -1.88 -5.37 12.44
CA ASP A 31 -3.17 -6.00 12.10
C ASP A 31 -2.95 -7.31 11.31
N SER A 32 -1.93 -7.35 10.45
CA SER A 32 -1.54 -8.55 9.68
C SER A 32 -1.12 -9.74 10.54
N ALA A 33 -0.75 -9.54 11.81
CA ALA A 33 -0.45 -10.62 12.75
C ALA A 33 -1.66 -11.55 13.00
N LYS A 34 -2.89 -11.06 12.72
CA LYS A 34 -4.13 -11.86 12.71
C LYS A 34 -4.57 -12.29 11.32
N GLN A 35 -3.77 -12.00 10.28
CA GLN A 35 -4.12 -12.08 8.86
C GLN A 35 -5.35 -11.25 8.48
N ASP A 36 -5.68 -10.23 9.27
CA ASP A 36 -6.77 -9.31 8.98
C ASP A 36 -6.18 -8.05 8.33
N TYR A 37 -6.47 -7.88 7.04
CA TYR A 37 -6.05 -6.71 6.25
C TYR A 37 -7.22 -5.75 6.01
N HIS A 38 -8.36 -5.91 6.69
CA HIS A 38 -9.53 -5.06 6.45
C HIS A 38 -9.22 -3.58 6.69
N CYS A 39 -8.35 -3.24 7.64
CA CYS A 39 -7.97 -1.85 7.86
C CYS A 39 -7.03 -1.30 6.77
N LEU A 40 -6.10 -2.13 6.29
CA LEU A 40 -5.26 -1.80 5.13
C LEU A 40 -6.13 -1.51 3.90
N HIS A 41 -7.11 -2.36 3.61
CA HIS A 41 -8.04 -2.19 2.50
C HIS A 41 -8.89 -0.93 2.69
N ARG A 42 -9.32 -0.61 3.92
CA ARG A 42 -10.04 0.65 4.20
C ARG A 42 -9.20 1.87 3.84
N VAL A 43 -7.94 1.92 4.26
CA VAL A 43 -7.03 3.04 3.95
C VAL A 43 -6.79 3.13 2.44
N ALA A 44 -6.56 2.00 1.77
CA ALA A 44 -6.38 1.95 0.32
C ALA A 44 -7.60 2.47 -0.45
N CYS A 45 -8.80 2.13 0.04
CA CYS A 45 -10.06 2.62 -0.48
C CYS A 45 -10.25 4.12 -0.26
N GLN A 46 -9.89 4.64 0.92
CA GLN A 46 -10.07 6.06 1.27
C GLN A 46 -9.10 6.97 0.50
N GLU A 47 -7.87 6.51 0.25
CA GLU A 47 -6.83 7.28 -0.43
C GLU A 47 -6.38 6.57 -1.74
N PRO A 48 -7.27 6.40 -2.74
CA PRO A 48 -7.02 5.53 -3.89
C PRO A 48 -5.86 6.02 -4.77
N ALA A 49 -5.63 7.34 -4.87
CA ALA A 49 -4.51 7.88 -5.65
C ALA A 49 -3.15 7.49 -5.06
N LYS A 50 -2.99 7.59 -3.74
CA LYS A 50 -1.77 7.19 -3.03
C LYS A 50 -1.58 5.68 -3.06
N ALA A 51 -2.66 4.95 -2.81
CA ALA A 51 -2.65 3.49 -2.82
C ALA A 51 -2.28 2.89 -4.19
N LYS A 52 -2.65 3.53 -5.31
CA LYS A 52 -2.21 3.13 -6.66
C LYS A 52 -0.68 3.16 -6.82
N GLN A 53 0.00 4.16 -6.25
CA GLN A 53 1.45 4.25 -6.31
C GLN A 53 2.11 3.09 -5.54
N TYR A 54 1.60 2.78 -4.35
CA TYR A 54 2.09 1.65 -3.56
C TYR A 54 1.78 0.29 -4.21
N LEU A 55 0.61 0.12 -4.82
CA LEU A 55 0.27 -1.08 -5.58
C LEU A 55 1.22 -1.31 -6.76
N ALA A 56 1.65 -0.25 -7.45
CA ALA A 56 2.62 -0.37 -8.54
C ALA A 56 3.96 -0.92 -8.03
N ALA A 57 4.46 -0.38 -6.91
CA ALA A 57 5.68 -0.87 -6.27
C ALA A 57 5.53 -2.32 -5.77
N ALA A 58 4.40 -2.65 -5.13
CA ALA A 58 4.11 -3.99 -4.64
C ALA A 58 4.08 -5.02 -5.79
N LYS A 59 3.46 -4.69 -6.93
CA LYS A 59 3.45 -5.56 -8.12
C LYS A 59 4.86 -5.82 -8.68
N ILE A 60 5.76 -4.83 -8.63
CA ILE A 60 7.15 -5.01 -9.04
C ILE A 60 7.87 -5.97 -8.09
N LEU A 61 7.76 -5.73 -6.79
CA LEU A 61 8.37 -6.59 -5.76
C LEU A 61 7.85 -8.03 -5.85
N LEU A 62 6.56 -8.19 -6.12
CA LEU A 62 5.93 -9.50 -6.23
C LEU A 62 6.44 -10.27 -7.46
N ARG A 63 6.57 -9.61 -8.61
CA ARG A 63 7.20 -10.21 -9.80
C ARG A 63 8.66 -10.58 -9.56
N ALA A 64 9.42 -9.72 -8.88
CA ALA A 64 10.80 -10.01 -8.51
C ALA A 64 10.86 -11.23 -7.58
N GLY A 65 10.02 -11.28 -6.54
CA GLY A 65 9.90 -12.41 -5.63
C GLY A 65 9.64 -13.74 -6.35
N LYS A 66 8.72 -13.76 -7.33
CA LYS A 66 8.48 -14.94 -8.18
C LYS A 66 9.70 -15.33 -9.00
N MET A 67 10.42 -14.35 -9.57
CA MET A 67 11.61 -14.62 -10.38
C MET A 67 12.76 -15.22 -9.54
N PHE A 68 12.83 -14.87 -8.27
CA PHE A 68 13.83 -15.35 -7.33
C PHE A 68 13.31 -16.41 -6.34
N GLU A 69 12.16 -17.04 -6.61
CA GLU A 69 11.56 -18.07 -5.76
C GLU A 69 12.53 -19.20 -5.35
N PRO A 70 13.43 -19.69 -6.22
CA PRO A 70 14.40 -20.73 -5.84
C PRO A 70 15.38 -20.29 -4.74
N VAL A 71 15.53 -18.97 -4.53
CA VAL A 71 16.49 -18.37 -3.59
C VAL A 71 15.76 -17.71 -2.41
N LEU A 72 14.56 -17.20 -2.62
CA LEU A 72 13.74 -16.51 -1.63
C LEU A 72 12.37 -17.21 -1.52
N PRO A 73 11.99 -17.71 -0.34
CA PRO A 73 10.71 -18.37 -0.17
C PRO A 73 9.57 -17.40 -0.52
N TYR A 74 8.78 -17.78 -1.51
CA TYR A 74 7.64 -17.03 -2.01
C TYR A 74 6.34 -17.63 -1.47
N ASP A 75 5.38 -16.77 -1.09
CA ASP A 75 4.07 -17.19 -0.59
C ASP A 75 2.97 -16.51 -1.40
N SER A 76 2.07 -17.30 -1.97
CA SER A 76 0.92 -16.81 -2.75
C SER A 76 -0.02 -15.87 -1.97
N LYS A 77 0.06 -15.82 -0.63
CA LYS A 77 -0.72 -14.85 0.16
C LYS A 77 -0.42 -13.40 -0.22
N TYR A 78 0.79 -13.12 -0.70
CA TYR A 78 1.16 -11.77 -1.13
C TYR A 78 0.49 -11.38 -2.46
N GLU A 79 0.15 -12.35 -3.32
CA GLU A 79 -0.67 -12.09 -4.52
C GLU A 79 -2.06 -11.67 -4.12
N ARG A 80 -2.70 -12.47 -3.27
CA ARG A 80 -4.05 -12.18 -2.78
C ARG A 80 -4.11 -10.81 -2.12
N LEU A 81 -3.11 -10.47 -1.29
CA LEU A 81 -3.03 -9.15 -0.67
C LEU A 81 -2.97 -8.01 -1.70
N VAL A 82 -2.17 -8.16 -2.76
CA VAL A 82 -2.06 -7.16 -3.83
C VAL A 82 -3.37 -7.06 -4.64
N GLU A 83 -4.04 -8.18 -4.88
CA GLU A 83 -5.34 -8.23 -5.55
C GLU A 83 -6.44 -7.56 -4.71
N ASP A 84 -6.54 -7.90 -3.43
CA ASP A 84 -7.51 -7.30 -2.50
C ASP A 84 -7.28 -5.80 -2.33
N MET A 85 -6.02 -5.36 -2.27
CA MET A 85 -5.69 -3.92 -2.28
C MET A 85 -6.12 -3.24 -3.58
N GLN A 86 -5.94 -3.90 -4.73
CA GLN A 86 -6.40 -3.36 -6.03
C GLN A 86 -7.93 -3.20 -6.04
N GLU A 87 -8.66 -4.19 -5.54
CA GLU A 87 -10.11 -4.12 -5.41
C GLU A 87 -10.55 -2.96 -4.50
N ALA A 88 -9.86 -2.77 -3.38
CA ALA A 88 -10.15 -1.67 -2.45
C ALA A 88 -9.96 -0.31 -3.10
N VAL A 89 -8.87 -0.14 -3.86
CA VAL A 89 -8.59 1.08 -4.64
C VAL A 89 -9.65 1.34 -5.70
N ASP A 90 -10.06 0.30 -6.43
CA ASP A 90 -11.06 0.43 -7.49
C ASP A 90 -12.44 0.75 -6.91
N PHE A 91 -12.79 0.13 -5.79
CA PHE A 91 -14.01 0.43 -5.04
C PHE A 91 -14.01 1.87 -4.51
N GLY A 92 -12.90 2.32 -3.93
CA GLY A 92 -12.72 3.69 -3.46
C GLY A 92 -12.84 4.72 -4.59
N THR A 93 -12.22 4.43 -5.74
CA THR A 93 -12.30 5.28 -6.94
C THR A 93 -13.74 5.39 -7.47
N LYS A 94 -14.52 4.32 -7.41
CA LYS A 94 -15.86 4.25 -8.02
C LYS A 94 -17.00 4.69 -7.11
N TYR A 95 -16.98 4.29 -5.84
CA TYR A 95 -18.11 4.43 -4.93
C TYR A 95 -17.83 5.31 -3.71
N GLY A 96 -16.58 5.33 -3.21
CA GLY A 96 -16.19 6.13 -2.04
C GLY A 96 -16.78 5.68 -0.69
N THR A 97 -17.67 4.68 -0.64
CA THR A 97 -18.32 4.19 0.60
C THR A 97 -17.45 3.18 1.38
N CYS A 98 -16.17 3.51 1.57
CA CYS A 98 -15.16 2.60 2.10
C CYS A 98 -15.47 2.02 3.50
N GLY A 99 -16.02 2.83 4.41
CA GLY A 99 -16.32 2.40 5.78
C GLY A 99 -17.47 1.41 5.90
N GLN A 100 -18.30 1.24 4.86
CA GLN A 100 -19.36 0.24 4.82
C GLN A 100 -18.84 -1.12 4.35
N LYS A 101 -17.81 -1.11 3.49
CA LYS A 101 -17.20 -2.32 2.93
C LYS A 101 -16.03 -2.84 3.76
N TYR A 102 -15.23 -1.94 4.33
CA TYR A 102 -14.01 -2.27 5.07
C TYR A 102 -14.08 -1.70 6.49
N THR A 103 -14.14 -2.59 7.47
CA THR A 103 -14.14 -2.26 8.90
C THR A 103 -12.77 -2.53 9.50
N CYS A 104 -12.16 -1.50 10.12
CA CYS A 104 -11.02 -1.74 11.00
C CYS A 104 -11.59 -2.23 12.33
N SER A 105 -11.12 -3.38 12.84
CA SER A 105 -11.44 -3.76 14.21
C SER A 105 -10.84 -2.72 15.15
N GLU A 106 -11.67 -1.89 15.76
CA GLU A 106 -11.23 -1.06 16.87
C GLU A 106 -10.74 -1.99 17.97
N ASN A 107 -9.49 -1.84 18.39
CA ASN A 107 -9.09 -2.27 19.72
C ASN A 107 -9.86 -1.41 20.73
N ARG A 108 -11.14 -1.73 20.96
CA ARG A 108 -11.83 -1.31 22.17
C ARG A 108 -11.12 -2.01 23.33
N LYS A 109 -10.08 -1.37 23.88
CA LYS A 109 -9.82 -1.52 25.30
C LYS A 109 -11.01 -0.88 26.02
N SER A 110 -12.09 -1.65 26.18
CA SER A 110 -13.10 -1.34 27.18
C SER A 110 -12.39 -1.45 28.53
N LYS A 111 -12.28 -0.28 29.16
CA LYS A 111 -12.01 0.01 30.56
C LYS A 111 -11.82 -1.16 31.51
#